data_AF-A0A6P0RME9-F1
#
_entry.id   AF-A0A6P0RME9-F1
#
_cell.length_a   1.000
_cell.length_b   1.000
_cell.length_c   1.000
_cell.angle_alpha   90.00
_cell.angle_beta   90.00
_cell.angle_gamma   90.00
#
_symmetry.space_group_name_H-M   'P 1'
#
loop_
_entity.id
_entity.type
_entity.pdbx_description
1 polymer ?
#
loop_
_entity_poly.entity_id
_entity_poly.type
_entity_poly.pdbx_seq_one_letter_code
_entity_poly.pdbx_strand_id
1 'polypeptide(L)'
;MLGKIAGLLSFLGIGLYFTGWIYRWAYFGYFQLEVTSLDLPFESFLIVPIQVFFGNLATGDLSTLFRTIWIAIASFILLPIIVPILFHLIKFSTQELDKIIKKLGWKLLGWIGKIKRPKITRNIQSFFYFAEINYQHYDQALIKEIVVIFWLLMTLFFLGKTQGNIDAIQDAYNETSSLPVVTLITPENQLPLGRKIRDLTDNPNISNFRIIGDIELYKELLERDYNDKTQPKSLQIIWRLLFDTDGQYYIFPSLPKNAPSNVSPPVVVIQQSDRGEYTIILSPEAPNP
;
A
#
# COMPACT_ATOMS: atom_id res chain seq x y z
N MET A 1 10.13 35.15 -7.53
CA MET A 1 10.75 33.81 -7.62
C MET A 1 10.44 32.93 -6.41
N LEU A 2 10.53 33.44 -5.17
CA LEU A 2 10.22 32.68 -3.95
C LEU A 2 8.87 31.94 -3.98
N GLY A 3 7.78 32.58 -4.42
CA GLY A 3 6.46 31.93 -4.47
C GLY A 3 6.38 30.72 -5.42
N LYS A 4 7.14 30.73 -6.54
CA LYS A 4 7.18 29.59 -7.47
C LYS A 4 7.98 28.43 -6.89
N ILE A 5 9.07 28.73 -6.19
CA ILE A 5 9.90 27.73 -5.51
C ILE A 5 9.13 27.11 -4.34
N ALA A 6 8.44 27.92 -3.53
CA ALA A 6 7.60 27.46 -2.44
C ALA A 6 6.44 26.58 -2.94
N GLY A 7 5.81 26.96 -4.05
CA GLY A 7 4.79 26.13 -4.71
C GLY A 7 5.36 24.78 -5.17
N LEU A 8 6.50 24.79 -5.86
CA LEU A 8 7.18 23.56 -6.30
C LEU A 8 7.53 22.64 -5.12
N LEU A 9 8.12 23.19 -4.05
CA LEU A 9 8.46 22.44 -2.84
C LEU A 9 7.23 21.87 -2.15
N SER A 10 6.11 22.61 -2.14
CA SER A 10 4.85 22.13 -1.57
C SER A 10 4.31 20.94 -2.37
N PHE A 11 4.28 21.04 -3.70
CA PHE A 11 3.88 19.92 -4.56
C PHE A 11 4.79 18.71 -4.43
N LEU A 12 6.10 18.93 -4.32
CA LEU A 12 7.08 17.88 -4.05
C LEU A 12 6.78 17.20 -2.72
N GLY A 13 6.58 17.97 -1.64
CA GLY A 13 6.26 17.44 -0.31
C GLY A 13 4.99 16.60 -0.31
N ILE A 14 3.92 17.07 -0.95
CA ILE A 14 2.65 16.32 -1.09
C ILE A 14 2.88 15.03 -1.88
N GLY A 15 3.61 15.09 -2.99
CA GLY A 15 3.93 13.92 -3.81
C GLY A 15 4.76 12.88 -3.06
N LEU A 16 5.80 13.31 -2.34
CA LEU A 16 6.61 12.44 -1.50
C LEU A 16 5.76 11.79 -0.40
N TYR A 17 4.98 12.58 0.34
CA TYR A 17 4.10 12.06 1.38
C TYR A 17 3.12 11.02 0.84
N PHE A 18 2.47 11.31 -0.29
CA PHE A 18 1.57 10.37 -0.95
C PHE A 18 2.28 9.07 -1.35
N THR A 19 3.45 9.15 -1.99
CA THR A 19 4.25 7.96 -2.36
C THR A 19 4.67 7.15 -1.14
N GLY A 20 5.08 7.81 -0.06
CA GLY A 20 5.50 7.15 1.18
C GLY A 20 4.36 6.41 1.87
N TRP A 21 3.17 7.00 1.85
CA TRP A 21 1.94 6.37 2.33
C TRP A 21 1.62 5.10 1.53
N ILE A 22 1.62 5.19 0.19
CA ILE A 22 1.33 4.04 -0.67
C ILE A 22 2.38 2.93 -0.53
N TYR A 23 3.65 3.29 -0.41
CA TYR A 23 4.71 2.32 -0.15
C TYR A 23 4.45 1.52 1.12
N ARG A 24 4.16 2.19 2.24
CA ARG A 24 3.92 1.51 3.52
C ARG A 24 2.71 0.61 3.46
N TRP A 25 1.65 1.10 2.84
CA TRP A 25 0.44 0.33 2.64
C TRP A 25 0.72 -0.96 1.88
N ALA A 26 1.56 -0.91 0.85
CA ALA A 26 2.00 -2.09 0.13
C ALA A 26 2.94 -2.99 0.96
N TYR A 27 3.94 -2.40 1.62
CA TYR A 27 4.96 -3.12 2.40
C TYR A 27 4.33 -3.87 3.59
N PHE A 28 3.63 -3.18 4.48
CA PHE A 28 2.99 -3.79 5.65
C PHE A 28 1.76 -4.62 5.28
N GLY A 29 1.08 -4.26 4.19
CA GLY A 29 -0.02 -5.05 3.66
C GLY A 29 0.41 -6.46 3.21
N TYR A 30 1.65 -6.63 2.73
CA TYR A 30 2.21 -7.95 2.45
C TYR A 30 2.30 -8.82 3.72
N PHE A 31 2.63 -8.23 4.86
CA PHE A 31 2.65 -8.87 6.18
C PHE A 31 1.27 -8.90 6.88
N GLN A 32 0.20 -8.54 6.16
CA GLN A 32 -1.18 -8.48 6.67
C GLN A 32 -1.35 -7.52 7.85
N LEU A 33 -0.49 -6.51 7.96
CA LEU A 33 -0.58 -5.46 8.97
C LEU A 33 -1.28 -4.23 8.39
N GLU A 34 -2.24 -3.70 9.13
CA GLU A 34 -2.91 -2.46 8.76
C GLU A 34 -2.06 -1.26 9.18
N VAL A 35 -1.60 -0.47 8.21
CA VAL A 35 -0.74 0.70 8.49
C VAL A 35 -1.39 1.69 9.46
N THR A 36 -2.72 1.80 9.45
CA THR A 36 -3.46 2.70 10.34
C THR A 36 -3.51 2.21 11.79
N SER A 37 -3.20 0.94 12.06
CA SER A 37 -3.08 0.42 13.42
C SER A 37 -1.66 0.48 13.96
N LEU A 38 -0.68 0.86 13.14
CA LEU A 38 0.72 0.96 13.53
C LEU A 38 1.05 2.42 13.88
N ASP A 39 1.58 2.66 15.08
CA ASP A 39 2.11 3.97 15.45
C ASP A 39 3.53 4.13 14.85
N LEU A 40 3.57 4.57 13.60
CA LEU A 40 4.82 4.81 12.89
C LEU A 40 5.16 6.31 12.92
N PRO A 41 6.42 6.67 13.20
CA PRO A 41 6.84 8.07 13.33
C PRO A 41 6.62 8.83 12.02
N PHE A 42 6.24 10.12 12.10
CA PHE A 42 5.92 10.92 10.92
C PHE A 42 7.11 11.02 9.95
N GLU A 43 8.33 11.14 10.47
CA GLU A 43 9.59 11.26 9.73
C GLU A 43 9.79 10.12 8.76
N SER A 44 9.35 8.93 9.16
CA SER A 44 9.49 7.74 8.36
C SER A 44 8.61 7.81 7.08
N PHE A 45 7.55 8.64 7.04
CA PHE A 45 6.77 8.91 5.81
C PHE A 45 7.53 9.78 4.79
N LEU A 46 8.56 10.51 5.21
CA LEU A 46 9.37 11.37 4.33
C LEU A 46 10.65 10.66 3.87
N ILE A 47 11.16 9.71 4.65
CA ILE A 47 12.36 8.92 4.31
C ILE A 47 12.02 7.80 3.32
N VAL A 48 10.91 7.08 3.54
CA VAL A 48 10.47 5.97 2.67
C VAL A 48 10.35 6.35 1.18
N PRO A 49 9.78 7.51 0.79
CA PRO A 49 9.77 7.97 -0.59
C PRO A 49 11.17 8.03 -1.22
N ILE A 50 12.20 8.38 -0.44
CA ILE A 50 13.58 8.38 -0.93
C ILE A 50 13.95 6.97 -1.37
N GLN A 51 13.62 5.94 -0.58
CA GLN A 51 13.82 4.54 -0.97
C GLN A 51 13.07 4.15 -2.25
N VAL A 52 11.87 4.68 -2.48
CA VAL A 52 11.12 4.44 -3.73
C VAL A 52 11.86 4.92 -4.98
N PHE A 53 12.51 6.09 -4.89
CA PHE A 53 13.21 6.70 -6.03
C PHE A 53 14.70 6.31 -6.10
N PHE A 54 15.30 5.98 -4.96
CA PHE A 54 16.75 5.92 -4.76
C PHE A 54 17.25 4.70 -3.96
N GLY A 55 16.37 3.78 -3.52
CA GLY A 55 16.66 2.78 -2.49
C GLY A 55 17.90 1.91 -2.73
N ASN A 56 18.17 1.55 -3.98
CA ASN A 56 19.29 0.68 -4.34
C ASN A 56 20.61 1.43 -4.55
N LEU A 57 20.64 2.77 -4.40
CA LEU A 57 21.89 3.54 -4.55
C LEU A 57 22.94 3.18 -3.51
N ALA A 58 22.52 2.83 -2.29
CA ALA A 58 23.44 2.45 -1.22
C ALA A 58 24.17 1.13 -1.51
N THR A 59 23.54 0.22 -2.26
CA THR A 59 24.13 -1.06 -2.71
C THR A 59 24.81 -0.96 -4.06
N GLY A 60 24.85 0.24 -4.67
CA GLY A 60 25.42 0.48 -6.00
C GLY A 60 24.54 0.02 -7.17
N ASP A 61 23.33 -0.47 -6.90
CA ASP A 61 22.38 -0.88 -7.93
C ASP A 61 21.50 0.31 -8.36
N LEU A 62 21.65 0.69 -9.64
CA LEU A 62 20.94 1.82 -10.23
C LEU A 62 19.57 1.43 -10.81
N SER A 63 19.12 0.19 -10.63
CA SER A 63 17.87 -0.32 -11.20
C SER A 63 16.64 0.51 -10.80
N THR A 64 16.52 0.91 -9.53
CA THR A 64 15.39 1.72 -9.04
C THR A 64 15.39 3.13 -9.62
N LEU A 65 16.58 3.73 -9.74
CA LEU A 65 16.76 5.04 -10.36
C LEU A 65 16.42 4.99 -11.85
N PHE A 66 16.92 3.99 -12.59
CA PHE A 66 16.59 3.81 -14.00
C PHE A 66 15.10 3.53 -14.21
N ARG A 67 14.48 2.70 -13.36
CA ARG A 67 13.02 2.45 -13.42
C ARG A 67 12.23 3.74 -13.23
N THR A 68 12.62 4.56 -12.26
CA THR A 68 12.00 5.87 -12.00
C THR A 68 12.14 6.79 -13.21
N ILE A 69 13.34 6.90 -13.77
CA ILE A 69 13.61 7.72 -14.96
C ILE A 69 12.79 7.22 -16.16
N TRP A 70 12.76 5.91 -16.42
CA TRP A 70 11.98 5.34 -17.50
C TRP A 70 10.48 5.61 -17.36
N ILE A 71 9.94 5.48 -16.15
CA ILE A 71 8.54 5.78 -15.87
C ILE A 71 8.25 7.28 -16.04
N ALA A 72 9.19 8.16 -15.65
CA ALA A 72 9.07 9.59 -15.87
C ALA A 72 9.08 9.94 -17.37
N ILE A 73 9.99 9.36 -18.16
CA ILE A 73 10.06 9.52 -19.62
C ILE A 73 8.77 9.00 -20.27
N ALA A 74 8.33 7.79 -19.92
CA ALA A 74 7.10 7.20 -20.43
C ALA A 74 5.89 8.08 -20.10
N SER A 75 5.80 8.61 -18.87
CA SER A 75 4.75 9.54 -18.47
C SER A 75 4.78 10.84 -19.29
N PHE A 76 5.96 11.39 -19.54
CA PHE A 76 6.14 12.59 -20.36
C PHE A 76 5.70 12.39 -21.81
N ILE A 77 5.96 11.21 -22.39
CA ILE A 77 5.54 10.85 -23.75
C ILE A 77 4.03 10.55 -23.82
N LEU A 78 3.47 9.90 -22.81
CA LEU A 78 2.06 9.48 -22.80
C LEU A 78 1.08 10.63 -22.50
N LEU A 79 1.46 11.57 -21.64
CA LEU A 79 0.62 12.73 -21.29
C LEU A 79 0.07 13.52 -22.51
N PRO A 80 0.90 13.92 -23.51
CA PRO A 80 0.40 14.64 -24.69
C PRO A 80 -0.51 13.79 -25.59
N ILE A 81 -0.52 12.47 -25.44
CA ILE A 81 -1.43 11.57 -26.16
C ILE A 81 -2.75 11.41 -25.38
N ILE A 82 -2.66 11.22 -24.07
CA ILE A 82 -3.82 10.93 -23.21
C ILE A 82 -4.71 12.15 -23.03
N VAL A 83 -4.13 13.34 -22.83
CA VAL A 83 -4.90 14.57 -22.58
C VAL A 83 -5.87 14.87 -23.75
N PRO A 84 -5.44 14.87 -25.03
CA PRO A 84 -6.36 15.05 -26.16
C PRO A 84 -7.41 13.96 -26.29
N ILE A 85 -7.05 12.70 -26.05
CA ILE A 85 -7.99 11.57 -26.13
C ILE A 85 -9.09 11.72 -25.08
N LEU A 86 -8.71 11.98 -23.82
CA LEU A 86 -9.67 12.14 -22.74
C LEU A 86 -10.55 13.36 -22.97
N PHE A 87 -9.97 14.46 -23.46
CA PHE A 87 -10.73 15.64 -23.84
C PHE A 87 -11.73 15.35 -24.96
N HIS A 88 -11.33 14.58 -25.97
CA HIS A 88 -12.21 14.14 -27.04
C HIS A 88 -13.36 13.25 -26.53
N LEU A 89 -13.06 12.32 -25.61
CA LEU A 89 -14.08 11.47 -24.98
C LEU A 89 -15.08 12.26 -24.14
N ILE A 90 -14.62 13.24 -23.36
CA ILE A 90 -15.50 14.13 -22.58
C ILE A 90 -16.38 14.96 -23.51
N LYS A 91 -15.81 15.50 -24.59
CA LYS A 91 -16.57 16.26 -25.61
C LYS A 91 -17.60 15.39 -26.32
N PHE A 92 -17.22 14.16 -26.68
CA PHE A 92 -18.14 13.20 -27.30
C PHE A 92 -19.29 12.82 -26.36
N SER A 93 -18.97 12.49 -25.10
CA SER A 93 -19.97 12.17 -24.08
C SER A 93 -20.94 13.32 -23.82
N THR A 94 -20.44 14.54 -23.68
CA THR A 94 -21.30 15.73 -23.48
C THR A 94 -22.19 16.01 -24.69
N GLN A 95 -21.69 15.81 -25.92
CA GLN A 95 -22.48 15.96 -27.15
C GLN A 95 -23.58 14.91 -27.28
N GLU A 96 -23.29 13.64 -26.95
CA GLU A 96 -24.31 12.58 -26.99
C GLU A 96 -25.34 12.73 -25.87
N LEU A 97 -24.92 13.15 -24.67
CA LEU A 97 -25.83 13.49 -23.57
C LEU A 97 -26.73 14.67 -23.95
N ASP A 98 -26.19 15.71 -24.59
CA ASP A 98 -26.99 16.85 -25.06
C ASP A 98 -28.02 16.41 -26.12
N LYS A 99 -27.65 15.52 -27.06
CA LYS A 99 -28.60 14.93 -28.01
C LYS A 99 -29.69 14.13 -27.31
N ILE A 100 -29.37 13.34 -26.29
CA ILE A 100 -30.33 12.55 -25.51
C ILE A 100 -31.27 13.47 -24.73
N ILE A 101 -30.73 14.48 -24.03
CA ILE A 101 -31.50 15.46 -23.25
C ILE A 101 -32.42 16.26 -24.17
N LYS A 102 -31.92 16.74 -25.31
CA LYS A 102 -32.74 17.41 -26.32
C LYS A 102 -33.83 16.44 -26.81
N LYS A 103 -33.49 15.22 -27.23
CA LYS A 103 -34.48 14.24 -27.72
C LYS A 103 -35.57 13.93 -26.68
N LEU A 104 -35.21 13.80 -25.40
CA LEU A 104 -36.17 13.65 -24.30
C LEU A 104 -37.01 14.92 -24.10
N GLY A 105 -36.37 16.09 -24.10
CA GLY A 105 -37.01 17.39 -23.97
C GLY A 105 -38.02 17.67 -25.07
N TRP A 106 -37.67 17.43 -26.34
CA TRP A 106 -38.58 17.56 -27.48
C TRP A 106 -39.74 16.57 -27.42
N LYS A 107 -39.50 15.32 -26.97
CA LYS A 107 -40.56 14.31 -26.80
C LYS A 107 -41.52 14.68 -25.67
N LEU A 108 -41.01 15.19 -24.55
CA LEU A 108 -41.80 15.69 -23.42
C LEU A 108 -42.55 16.98 -23.77
N LEU A 109 -41.92 17.93 -24.46
CA LEU A 109 -42.56 19.16 -24.95
C LEU A 109 -43.68 18.85 -25.95
N GLY A 110 -43.49 17.87 -26.84
CA GLY A 110 -44.55 17.39 -27.73
C GLY A 110 -45.71 16.72 -26.99
N TRP A 111 -45.44 16.09 -25.85
CA TRP A 111 -46.46 15.51 -24.97
C TRP A 111 -47.22 16.60 -24.21
N ILE A 112 -46.51 17.60 -23.69
CA ILE A 112 -47.05 18.75 -22.95
C ILE A 112 -47.84 19.69 -23.88
N GLY A 113 -47.43 19.88 -25.13
CA GLY A 113 -48.13 20.69 -26.12
C GLY A 113 -49.51 20.15 -26.51
N LYS A 114 -49.77 18.86 -26.29
CA LYS A 114 -51.10 18.25 -26.45
C LYS A 114 -52.04 18.53 -25.28
N ILE A 115 -51.51 19.01 -24.14
CA ILE A 115 -52.28 19.34 -22.95
C ILE A 115 -52.81 20.78 -23.11
N LYS A 116 -54.12 20.94 -23.31
CA LYS A 116 -54.81 22.25 -23.47
C LYS A 116 -54.91 23.04 -22.16
N ARG A 117 -53.78 23.35 -21.49
CA ARG A 117 -53.73 24.23 -20.30
C ARG A 117 -52.59 25.25 -20.40
N PRO A 118 -52.86 26.48 -20.88
CA PRO A 118 -51.83 27.45 -21.28
C PRO A 118 -50.96 28.01 -20.14
N LYS A 119 -51.40 27.92 -18.88
CA LYS A 119 -50.60 28.38 -17.72
C LYS A 119 -49.53 27.38 -17.27
N ILE A 120 -49.76 26.08 -17.43
CA ILE A 120 -48.83 25.02 -17.00
C ILE A 120 -47.73 24.84 -18.06
N THR A 121 -48.07 24.96 -19.34
CA THR A 121 -47.14 24.83 -20.45
C THR A 121 -46.05 25.91 -20.44
N ARG A 122 -46.35 27.14 -20.02
CA ARG A 122 -45.41 28.27 -20.00
C ARG A 122 -44.29 28.14 -18.95
N ASN A 123 -44.59 27.62 -17.75
CA ASN A 123 -43.58 27.41 -16.70
C ASN A 123 -42.71 26.17 -16.94
N ILE A 124 -43.24 25.15 -17.63
CA ILE A 124 -42.46 23.96 -17.97
C ILE A 124 -41.55 24.24 -19.17
N GLN A 125 -42.01 25.03 -20.15
CA GLN A 125 -41.17 25.49 -21.27
C GLN A 125 -39.94 26.28 -20.79
N SER A 126 -40.07 27.15 -19.79
CA SER A 126 -38.91 27.83 -19.21
C SER A 126 -37.93 26.87 -18.53
N PHE A 127 -38.41 25.81 -17.86
CA PHE A 127 -37.55 24.82 -17.20
C PHE A 127 -36.66 24.06 -18.20
N PHE A 128 -37.19 23.78 -19.41
CA PHE A 128 -36.41 23.16 -20.49
C PHE A 128 -35.51 24.14 -21.25
N TYR A 129 -35.89 25.42 -21.36
CA TYR A 129 -35.02 26.48 -21.89
C TYR A 129 -33.83 26.78 -20.93
N PHE A 130 -34.00 26.61 -19.63
CA PHE A 130 -32.93 26.73 -18.63
C PHE A 130 -31.97 25.52 -18.59
N ALA A 131 -32.33 24.40 -19.21
CA ALA A 131 -31.47 23.22 -19.35
C ALA A 131 -30.53 23.31 -20.56
N GLU A 132 -30.43 24.48 -21.21
CA GLU A 132 -29.32 24.82 -22.09
C GLU A 132 -28.10 25.10 -21.20
N ILE A 133 -27.59 24.04 -20.57
CA ILE A 133 -26.31 24.09 -19.85
C ILE A 133 -25.29 24.42 -20.92
N ASN A 134 -24.78 25.64 -20.86
CA ASN A 134 -23.83 26.17 -21.81
C ASN A 134 -22.46 25.52 -21.53
N TYR A 135 -22.31 24.24 -21.91
CA TYR A 135 -21.08 23.43 -21.80
C TYR A 135 -19.92 23.99 -22.65
N GLN A 136 -20.15 25.09 -23.35
CA GLN A 136 -19.24 25.66 -24.34
C GLN A 136 -18.04 26.37 -23.69
N HIS A 137 -18.10 26.66 -22.38
CA HIS A 137 -16.99 27.19 -21.58
C HIS A 137 -16.61 26.23 -20.45
N TYR A 138 -16.37 24.96 -20.79
CA TYR A 138 -15.54 24.14 -19.91
C TYR A 138 -14.11 24.69 -20.00
N ASP A 139 -13.58 25.22 -18.89
CA ASP A 139 -12.18 25.67 -18.84
C ASP A 139 -11.28 24.48 -19.16
N GLN A 140 -10.85 24.42 -20.43
CA GLN A 140 -9.97 23.38 -20.95
C GLN A 140 -8.68 23.28 -20.12
N ALA A 141 -8.29 24.40 -19.50
CA ALA A 141 -7.20 24.48 -18.54
C ALA A 141 -7.46 23.61 -17.29
N LEU A 142 -8.62 23.72 -16.65
CA LEU A 142 -8.94 22.95 -15.43
C LEU A 142 -9.01 21.44 -15.69
N ILE A 143 -9.65 21.00 -16.78
CA ILE A 143 -9.65 19.57 -17.14
C ILE A 143 -8.21 19.10 -17.35
N LYS A 144 -7.41 19.85 -18.12
CA LYS A 144 -6.03 19.47 -18.40
C LYS A 144 -5.21 19.35 -17.11
N GLU A 145 -5.36 20.29 -16.19
CA GLU A 145 -4.68 20.26 -14.90
C GLU A 145 -5.11 19.05 -14.05
N ILE A 146 -6.41 18.76 -13.97
CA ILE A 146 -6.93 17.58 -13.26
C ILE A 146 -6.37 16.29 -13.84
N VAL A 147 -6.35 16.16 -15.17
CA VAL A 147 -5.83 14.97 -15.86
C VAL A 147 -4.34 14.80 -15.59
N VAL A 148 -3.56 15.87 -15.64
CA VAL A 148 -2.13 15.85 -15.33
C VAL A 148 -1.90 15.44 -13.88
N ILE A 149 -2.63 16.04 -12.92
CA ILE A 149 -2.52 15.71 -11.50
C ILE A 149 -2.90 14.25 -11.26
N PHE A 150 -4.02 13.79 -11.83
CA PHE A 150 -4.46 12.40 -11.69
C PHE A 150 -3.43 11.43 -12.27
N TRP A 151 -2.88 11.71 -13.46
CA TRP A 151 -1.85 10.89 -14.07
C TRP A 151 -0.58 10.84 -13.22
N LEU A 152 -0.13 11.98 -12.69
CA LEU A 152 1.02 12.05 -11.78
C LEU A 152 0.78 11.21 -10.53
N LEU A 153 -0.38 11.34 -9.88
CA LEU A 153 -0.74 10.55 -8.71
C LEU A 153 -0.80 9.05 -9.03
N MET A 154 -1.36 8.66 -10.18
CA MET A 154 -1.37 7.27 -10.62
C MET A 154 0.05 6.72 -10.82
N THR A 155 0.94 7.50 -11.44
CA THR A 155 2.34 7.11 -11.60
C THR A 155 3.05 6.94 -10.25
N LEU A 156 2.87 7.91 -9.34
CA LEU A 156 3.42 7.86 -7.99
C LEU A 156 2.87 6.67 -7.19
N PHE A 157 1.58 6.36 -7.35
CA PHE A 157 0.91 5.23 -6.72
C PHE A 157 1.56 3.92 -7.16
N PHE A 158 1.70 3.71 -8.48
CA PHE A 158 2.29 2.47 -8.98
C PHE A 158 3.77 2.34 -8.61
N LEU A 159 4.53 3.44 -8.59
CA LEU A 159 5.91 3.44 -8.12
C LEU A 159 6.02 3.03 -6.65
N GLY A 160 5.28 3.69 -5.77
CA GLY A 160 5.27 3.39 -4.34
C GLY A 160 4.82 1.96 -4.05
N LYS A 161 3.71 1.54 -4.67
CA LYS A 161 3.15 0.19 -4.48
C LYS A 161 4.12 -0.89 -4.94
N THR A 162 4.72 -0.72 -6.12
CA THR A 162 5.62 -1.73 -6.68
C THR A 162 6.88 -1.86 -5.84
N GLN A 163 7.48 -0.74 -5.42
CA GLN A 163 8.66 -0.80 -4.56
C GLN A 163 8.33 -1.41 -3.19
N GLY A 164 7.23 -0.99 -2.56
CA GLY A 164 6.83 -1.53 -1.25
C GLY A 164 6.64 -3.04 -1.27
N ASN A 165 6.04 -3.57 -2.34
CA ASN A 165 5.91 -5.02 -2.53
C ASN A 165 7.26 -5.71 -2.74
N ILE A 166 8.15 -5.14 -3.56
CA ILE A 166 9.47 -5.73 -3.83
C ILE A 166 10.27 -5.81 -2.53
N ASP A 167 10.30 -4.74 -1.74
CA ASP A 167 11.05 -4.69 -0.50
C ASP A 167 10.46 -5.64 0.54
N ALA A 168 9.12 -5.71 0.67
CA ALA A 168 8.49 -6.65 1.60
C ALA A 168 8.75 -8.12 1.23
N ILE A 169 8.72 -8.45 -0.06
CA ILE A 169 9.09 -9.80 -0.54
C ILE A 169 10.57 -10.06 -0.24
N GLN A 170 11.45 -9.09 -0.52
CA GLN A 170 12.87 -9.24 -0.25
C GLN A 170 13.13 -9.53 1.24
N ASP A 171 12.45 -8.81 2.13
CA ASP A 171 12.58 -8.93 3.58
C ASP A 171 11.89 -10.17 4.15
N ALA A 172 10.89 -10.72 3.47
CA ALA A 172 10.20 -11.92 3.91
C ALA A 172 11.00 -13.21 3.66
N TYR A 173 11.85 -13.25 2.63
CA TYR A 173 12.58 -14.45 2.24
C TYR A 173 13.94 -14.58 2.93
N ASN A 174 14.28 -15.80 3.36
CA ASN A 174 15.49 -16.10 4.12
C ASN A 174 16.79 -15.63 3.45
N GLU A 175 16.94 -15.86 2.13
CA GLU A 175 18.19 -15.63 1.41
C GLU A 175 18.43 -14.15 1.06
N THR A 176 17.38 -13.35 1.05
CA THR A 176 17.41 -11.96 0.55
C THR A 176 17.16 -10.91 1.63
N SER A 177 16.63 -11.34 2.77
CA SER A 177 16.20 -10.45 3.85
C SER A 177 17.37 -9.84 4.60
N SER A 178 17.31 -8.52 4.72
CA SER A 178 18.27 -7.71 5.48
C SER A 178 17.86 -7.49 6.95
N LEU A 179 16.64 -7.90 7.32
CA LEU A 179 16.11 -7.73 8.67
C LEU A 179 16.87 -8.59 9.69
N PRO A 180 17.04 -8.10 10.93
CA PRO A 180 17.85 -8.80 11.91
C PRO A 180 17.17 -10.12 12.33
N VAL A 181 17.99 -11.16 12.49
CA VAL A 181 17.54 -12.45 13.02
C VAL A 181 17.33 -12.31 14.51
N VAL A 182 16.22 -12.84 15.00
CA VAL A 182 15.85 -12.74 16.41
C VAL A 182 15.80 -14.08 17.11
N THR A 183 16.24 -14.08 18.36
CA THR A 183 15.94 -15.14 19.32
C THR A 183 15.31 -14.49 20.54
N LEU A 184 14.07 -14.88 20.83
CA LEU A 184 13.35 -14.45 22.01
C LEU A 184 13.56 -15.46 23.13
N ILE A 185 13.97 -14.96 24.31
CA ILE A 185 14.06 -15.73 25.54
C ILE A 185 13.06 -15.14 26.53
N THR A 186 12.16 -15.98 27.03
CA THR A 186 11.06 -15.62 27.92
C THR A 186 10.87 -16.68 29.01
N PRO A 187 10.34 -16.32 30.20
CA PRO A 187 9.87 -17.28 31.19
C PRO A 187 8.73 -18.16 30.64
N GLU A 188 8.68 -19.42 31.12
CA GLU A 188 7.75 -20.45 30.62
C GLU A 188 6.26 -20.09 30.76
N ASN A 189 5.92 -19.21 31.69
CA ASN A 189 4.54 -18.85 32.01
C ASN A 189 4.06 -17.53 31.36
N GLN A 190 4.88 -16.91 30.50
CA GLN A 190 4.57 -15.60 29.93
C GLN A 190 4.15 -15.65 28.46
N LEU A 191 4.62 -16.64 27.70
CA LEU A 191 4.30 -16.80 26.29
C LEU A 191 3.71 -18.20 26.04
N PRO A 192 2.59 -18.31 25.31
CA PRO A 192 2.01 -19.61 24.94
C PRO A 192 2.83 -20.34 23.85
N LEU A 193 3.74 -19.63 23.18
CA LEU A 193 4.58 -20.13 22.08
C LEU A 193 6.02 -20.37 22.57
N GLY A 194 6.70 -21.33 21.93
CA GLY A 194 8.10 -21.64 22.18
C GLY A 194 8.31 -22.84 23.10
N ARG A 195 9.45 -23.51 22.92
CA ARG A 195 9.83 -24.72 23.68
C ARG A 195 10.91 -24.43 24.72
N LYS A 196 11.03 -25.31 25.70
CA LYS A 196 12.05 -25.20 26.74
C LYS A 196 13.44 -25.37 26.13
N ILE A 197 14.38 -24.52 26.55
CA ILE A 197 15.77 -24.52 26.06
C ILE A 197 16.45 -25.89 26.26
N ARG A 198 16.12 -26.59 27.36
CA ARG A 198 16.72 -27.90 27.71
C ARG A 198 15.91 -29.09 27.22
N ASP A 199 14.70 -28.88 26.72
CA ASP A 199 13.82 -29.93 26.22
C ASP A 199 13.01 -29.41 25.02
N LEU A 200 13.58 -29.60 23.83
CA LEU A 200 12.96 -29.20 22.56
C LEU A 200 11.85 -30.17 22.11
N THR A 201 11.66 -31.28 22.83
CA THR A 201 10.56 -32.22 22.57
C THR A 201 9.32 -31.93 23.42
N ASP A 202 9.43 -30.99 24.36
CA ASP A 202 8.32 -30.55 25.19
C ASP A 202 7.25 -29.86 24.33
N ASN A 203 6.01 -30.37 24.44
CA ASN A 203 4.86 -29.70 23.85
C ASN A 203 4.38 -28.64 24.85
N PRO A 204 4.42 -27.34 24.50
CA PRO A 204 4.10 -26.28 25.45
C PRO A 204 2.71 -26.49 26.05
N ASN A 205 2.62 -26.36 27.38
CA ASN A 205 1.37 -26.62 28.07
C ASN A 205 0.38 -25.46 27.87
N ILE A 206 -0.58 -25.67 26.97
CA ILE A 206 -1.62 -24.69 26.62
C ILE A 206 -2.70 -24.59 27.72
N SER A 207 -2.72 -25.48 28.73
CA SER A 207 -3.80 -25.53 29.74
C SER A 207 -4.04 -24.22 30.48
N ASN A 208 -3.00 -23.39 30.57
CA ASN A 208 -3.05 -22.11 31.29
C ASN A 208 -3.38 -20.92 30.37
N PHE A 209 -3.52 -21.15 29.06
CA PHE A 209 -3.81 -20.12 28.07
C PHE A 209 -5.20 -20.35 27.46
N ARG A 210 -5.85 -19.25 27.07
CA ARG A 210 -7.12 -19.28 26.35
C ARG A 210 -6.92 -18.76 24.94
N ILE A 211 -7.50 -19.44 23.97
CA ILE A 211 -7.38 -19.09 22.55
C ILE A 211 -8.75 -18.61 22.07
N ILE A 212 -8.76 -17.53 21.28
CA ILE A 212 -9.90 -17.04 20.52
C ILE A 212 -9.38 -16.80 19.09
N GLY A 213 -10.00 -17.44 18.09
CA GLY A 213 -9.59 -17.30 16.68
C GLY A 213 -9.17 -18.62 16.03
N ASP A 214 -8.24 -18.53 15.08
CA ASP A 214 -7.76 -19.67 14.28
C ASP A 214 -6.78 -20.55 15.07
N ILE A 215 -7.26 -21.72 15.50
CA ILE A 215 -6.46 -22.70 16.24
C ILE A 215 -5.49 -23.47 15.33
N GLU A 216 -5.76 -23.55 14.03
CA GLU A 216 -4.91 -24.27 13.09
C GLU A 216 -3.63 -23.48 12.83
N LEU A 217 -3.74 -22.16 12.63
CA LEU A 217 -2.58 -21.27 12.54
C LEU A 217 -1.70 -21.35 13.78
N TYR A 218 -2.30 -21.39 14.97
CA TYR A 218 -1.56 -21.54 16.21
C TYR A 218 -0.79 -22.86 16.28
N LYS A 219 -1.41 -23.97 15.86
CA LYS A 219 -0.73 -25.28 15.78
C LYS A 219 0.41 -25.28 14.77
N GLU A 220 0.22 -24.65 13.61
CA GLU A 220 1.27 -24.50 12.60
C GLU A 220 2.47 -23.72 13.15
N LEU A 221 2.22 -22.65 13.92
CA LEU A 221 3.28 -21.88 14.58
C LEU A 221 4.02 -22.70 15.64
N LEU A 222 3.33 -23.54 16.42
CA LEU A 222 3.95 -24.44 17.40
C LEU A 222 4.82 -25.55 16.78
N GLU A 223 4.53 -25.94 15.54
CA GLU A 223 5.39 -26.86 14.79
C GLU A 223 6.63 -26.16 14.21
N ARG A 224 6.62 -24.82 14.19
CA ARG A 224 7.61 -23.97 13.52
C ARG A 224 8.37 -23.01 14.45
N ASP A 225 8.31 -23.27 15.75
CA ASP A 225 8.83 -22.36 16.79
C ASP A 225 10.34 -22.49 17.04
N TYR A 226 11.01 -23.55 16.60
CA TYR A 226 12.46 -23.72 16.74
C TYR A 226 13.11 -24.48 15.56
N ASN A 227 14.42 -24.32 15.43
CA ASN A 227 15.24 -25.07 14.47
C ASN A 227 15.87 -26.29 15.13
N ASP A 228 15.59 -27.48 14.58
CA ASP A 228 16.36 -28.68 14.90
C ASP A 228 17.67 -28.67 14.12
N LYS A 229 18.80 -28.83 14.82
CA LYS A 229 20.14 -28.92 14.21
C LYS A 229 20.31 -30.14 13.32
N THR A 230 19.44 -31.15 13.41
CA THR A 230 19.43 -32.31 12.54
C THR A 230 18.81 -32.04 11.17
N GLN A 231 18.06 -30.94 11.02
CA GLN A 231 17.43 -30.57 9.75
C GLN A 231 18.44 -29.87 8.82
N PRO A 232 18.31 -30.08 7.49
CA PRO A 232 19.05 -29.32 6.50
C PRO A 232 18.91 -27.81 6.74
N LYS A 233 19.99 -27.05 6.61
CA LYS A 233 19.96 -25.57 6.73
C LYS A 233 18.91 -24.90 5.84
N SER A 234 18.59 -25.51 4.69
CA SER A 234 17.56 -25.04 3.76
C SER A 234 16.12 -25.14 4.29
N LEU A 235 15.90 -25.91 5.35
CA LEU A 235 14.61 -26.09 6.02
C LEU A 235 14.54 -25.38 7.38
N GLN A 236 15.63 -24.71 7.80
CA GLN A 236 15.65 -23.95 9.04
C GLN A 236 14.78 -22.69 8.92
N ILE A 237 13.90 -22.52 9.90
CA ILE A 237 12.99 -21.39 10.06
C ILE A 237 13.75 -20.28 10.79
N ILE A 238 13.96 -19.16 10.12
CA ILE A 238 14.66 -18.02 10.71
C ILE A 238 13.62 -17.00 11.13
N TRP A 239 13.54 -16.72 12.42
CA TRP A 239 12.70 -15.65 12.93
C TRP A 239 13.40 -14.31 12.75
N ARG A 240 12.68 -13.31 12.25
CA ARG A 240 13.21 -11.95 12.03
C ARG A 240 12.33 -10.90 12.68
N LEU A 241 12.95 -9.78 13.04
CA LEU A 241 12.26 -8.58 13.51
C LEU A 241 11.81 -7.75 12.31
N LEU A 242 10.51 -7.54 12.18
CA LEU A 242 9.96 -6.63 11.16
C LEU A 242 10.17 -5.17 11.56
N PHE A 243 9.75 -4.81 12.78
CA PHE A 243 10.02 -3.52 13.42
C PHE A 243 9.72 -3.62 14.92
N ASP A 244 10.21 -2.63 15.67
CA ASP A 244 9.83 -2.39 17.06
C ASP A 244 9.17 -1.01 17.19
N THR A 245 8.04 -0.94 17.88
CA THR A 245 7.38 0.33 18.22
C THR A 245 6.52 0.16 19.46
N ASP A 246 6.36 1.21 20.26
CA ASP A 246 5.48 1.26 21.45
C ASP A 246 5.59 0.09 22.43
N GLY A 247 6.82 -0.37 22.64
CA GLY A 247 7.02 -1.51 23.52
C GLY A 247 6.46 -2.82 22.96
N GLN A 248 6.38 -2.96 21.64
CA GLN A 248 5.97 -4.19 20.96
C GLN A 248 7.01 -4.60 19.92
N TYR A 249 7.23 -5.91 19.82
CA TYR A 249 8.08 -6.52 18.81
C TYR A 249 7.21 -7.27 17.82
N TYR A 250 7.34 -6.90 16.55
CA TYR A 250 6.67 -7.59 15.45
C TYR A 250 7.69 -8.53 14.83
N ILE A 251 7.55 -9.83 15.09
CA ILE A 251 8.45 -10.86 14.57
C ILE A 251 7.71 -11.79 13.62
N PHE A 252 8.41 -12.38 12.66
CA PHE A 252 7.82 -13.33 11.74
C PHE A 252 8.81 -14.45 11.38
N PRO A 253 8.32 -15.66 11.06
CA PRO A 253 9.15 -16.70 10.49
C PRO A 253 9.38 -16.39 9.01
N SER A 254 10.63 -16.25 8.62
CA SER A 254 11.02 -15.97 7.24
C SER A 254 10.69 -17.15 6.32
N LEU A 255 10.35 -16.84 5.08
CA LEU A 255 9.95 -17.82 4.08
C LEU A 255 11.19 -18.55 3.51
N PRO A 256 11.10 -19.88 3.31
CA PRO A 256 12.15 -20.64 2.64
C PRO A 256 12.21 -20.28 1.14
N LYS A 257 13.35 -20.55 0.50
CA LYS A 257 13.58 -20.28 -0.94
C LYS A 257 12.48 -20.83 -1.86
N ASN A 258 11.93 -21.99 -1.50
CA ASN A 258 10.93 -22.70 -2.30
C ASN A 258 9.47 -22.32 -1.95
N ALA A 259 9.26 -21.30 -1.11
CA ALA A 259 7.92 -20.84 -0.76
C ALA A 259 7.20 -20.28 -2.00
N PRO A 260 5.91 -20.59 -2.20
CA PRO A 260 5.11 -19.99 -3.26
C PRO A 260 5.09 -18.46 -3.16
N SER A 261 5.10 -17.76 -4.29
CA SER A 261 5.19 -16.30 -4.36
C SER A 261 3.97 -15.55 -3.83
N ASN A 262 2.87 -16.26 -3.54
CA ASN A 262 1.63 -15.71 -3.00
C ASN A 262 1.46 -15.97 -1.49
N VAL A 263 2.48 -16.53 -0.83
CA VAL A 263 2.45 -16.78 0.62
C VAL A 263 3.02 -15.57 1.33
N SER A 264 2.33 -15.17 2.40
CA SER A 264 2.79 -14.16 3.37
C SER A 264 3.11 -14.86 4.69
N PRO A 265 4.21 -14.51 5.37
CA PRO A 265 4.50 -15.08 6.67
C PRO A 265 3.54 -14.52 7.74
N PRO A 266 3.11 -15.32 8.72
CA PRO A 266 2.35 -14.82 9.86
C PRO A 266 3.22 -13.93 10.74
N VAL A 267 2.64 -12.85 11.27
CA VAL A 267 3.33 -11.94 12.19
C VAL A 267 2.88 -12.24 13.62
N VAL A 268 3.85 -12.41 14.51
CA VAL A 268 3.66 -12.56 15.95
C VAL A 268 4.02 -11.24 16.62
N VAL A 269 3.10 -10.70 17.39
CA VAL A 269 3.30 -9.48 18.17
C VAL A 269 3.59 -9.86 19.61
N ILE A 270 4.75 -9.46 20.11
CA ILE A 270 5.17 -9.69 21.49
C ILE A 270 5.25 -8.36 22.21
N GLN A 271 4.50 -8.24 23.29
CA GLN A 271 4.59 -7.07 24.16
C GLN A 271 5.91 -7.11 24.94
N GLN A 272 6.60 -5.98 25.07
CA GLN A 272 7.79 -5.84 25.91
C GLN A 272 7.41 -6.04 27.38
N SER A 273 8.33 -6.62 28.15
CA SER A 273 8.14 -6.81 29.59
C SER A 273 8.53 -5.52 30.29
N ASP A 274 7.60 -4.94 31.04
CA ASP A 274 7.85 -3.81 31.93
C ASP A 274 8.92 -4.12 33.01
N ARG A 275 9.19 -5.41 33.24
CA ARG A 275 10.11 -5.92 34.27
C ARG A 275 11.44 -6.44 33.69
N GLY A 276 11.64 -6.35 32.38
CA GLY A 276 12.86 -6.84 31.72
C GLY A 276 12.98 -8.37 31.68
N GLU A 277 11.85 -9.08 31.73
CA GLU A 277 11.83 -10.54 31.76
C GLU A 277 12.05 -11.17 30.38
N TYR A 278 11.99 -10.37 29.30
CA TYR A 278 12.30 -10.79 27.95
C TYR A 278 13.71 -10.38 27.55
N THR A 279 14.45 -11.30 26.95
CA THR A 279 15.70 -11.00 26.26
C THR A 279 15.51 -11.28 24.78
N ILE A 280 15.63 -10.25 23.94
CA ILE A 280 15.73 -10.41 22.50
C ILE A 280 17.19 -10.29 22.09
N ILE A 281 17.70 -11.35 21.47
CA ILE A 281 19.02 -11.36 20.86
C ILE A 281 18.83 -11.02 19.39
N LEU A 282 19.38 -9.89 18.96
CA LEU A 282 19.46 -9.48 17.57
C LEU A 282 20.81 -9.95 17.01
N SER A 283 20.79 -10.87 16.05
CA SER A 283 21.98 -11.25 15.29
C SER A 283 21.98 -10.48 13.97
N PRO A 284 22.99 -9.64 13.70
CA PRO A 284 23.16 -9.03 12.39
C PRO A 284 23.56 -10.13 11.41
N GLU A 285 22.64 -10.45 10.49
CA GLU A 285 22.79 -11.43 9.41
C GLU A 285 23.03 -12.89 9.88
N ALA A 286 22.45 -13.86 9.17
CA ALA A 286 23.02 -15.20 9.18
C ALA A 286 24.31 -15.11 8.36
N PRO A 287 25.48 -15.53 8.87
CA PRO A 287 26.68 -15.54 8.05
C PRO A 287 26.40 -16.44 6.84
N ASN A 288 26.33 -15.84 5.65
CA ASN A 288 26.40 -16.59 4.41
C ASN A 288 27.74 -17.37 4.45
N PRO A 289 27.73 -18.70 4.31
CA PRO A 289 28.94 -19.45 4.05
C PRO A 289 29.50 -19.14 2.65
#